data_AF-A0A3N5NW85-F1
#
_entry.id   AF-A0A3N5NW85-F1
#
_cell.length_a   1.000
_cell.length_b   1.000
_cell.length_c   1.000
_cell.angle_alpha   90.00
_cell.angle_beta   90.00
_cell.angle_gamma   90.00
#
_symmetry.space_group_name_H-M   'P 1'
#
loop_
_entity.id
_entity.type
_entity.pdbx_description
1 polymer ?
#
loop_
_entity_poly.entity_id
_entity_poly.type
_entity_poly.pdbx_seq_one_letter_code
_entity_poly.pdbx_strand_id
1 'polypeptide(L)'
;MIICYLPDNALAKIKGLCSNCHTMHFSQTPWPWDVNATGPNAALLVNDCVGCHSGSNDGINKTPYVFSNTAPIYENAGTEGDCLAGGNFYWVTQANGDTAAHNVAGIAIVDNNPNMYPPPGFDVSYTDYEGNAVGGGIWAAGQQVTCAGTYGCHGHHNIDNSLKAISGGHHDDNSTIDGSSVGKSYRFLIGIKG
;
A
#
# COMPACT_ATOMS: atom_id res chain seq x y z
N MET A 1 8.85 -46.15 -0.51
CA MET A 1 7.57 -45.42 -0.49
C MET A 1 7.91 -43.94 -0.41
N ILE A 2 7.92 -43.25 -1.56
CA ILE A 2 8.15 -41.80 -1.61
C ILE A 2 6.80 -41.15 -1.35
N ILE A 3 6.64 -40.53 -0.18
CA ILE A 3 5.47 -39.72 0.14
C ILE A 3 5.65 -38.40 -0.60
N CYS A 4 4.91 -38.23 -1.69
CA CYS A 4 4.83 -36.97 -2.41
C CYS A 4 3.91 -36.05 -1.61
N TYR A 5 4.49 -35.08 -0.91
CA TYR A 5 3.74 -34.03 -0.21
C TYR A 5 3.22 -33.07 -1.29
N LEU A 6 1.94 -33.16 -1.64
CA LEU A 6 1.29 -32.12 -2.44
C LEU A 6 1.12 -30.91 -1.52
N PRO A 7 1.65 -29.71 -1.86
CA PRO A 7 1.39 -28.52 -1.06
C PRO A 7 -0.11 -28.25 -1.06
N ASP A 8 -0.65 -27.94 0.13
CA ASP A 8 -2.01 -27.43 0.25
C ASP A 8 -2.20 -26.28 -0.74
N ASN A 9 -3.30 -26.32 -1.48
CA ASN A 9 -3.65 -25.28 -2.44
C ASN A 9 -3.73 -23.94 -1.68
N ALA A 10 -2.68 -23.13 -1.76
CA ALA A 10 -2.75 -21.72 -1.38
C ALA A 10 -3.70 -21.05 -2.38
N LEU A 11 -4.99 -21.08 -2.08
CA LEU A 11 -6.00 -20.33 -2.81
C LEU A 11 -5.72 -18.85 -2.54
N ALA A 12 -4.89 -18.24 -3.39
CA ALA A 12 -4.69 -16.81 -3.34
C ALA A 12 -6.05 -16.12 -3.49
N LYS A 13 -6.53 -15.47 -2.43
CA LYS A 13 -7.84 -14.80 -2.39
C LYS A 13 -7.83 -13.40 -2.99
N ILE A 14 -6.87 -13.14 -3.88
CA ILE A 14 -6.79 -11.90 -4.64
C ILE A 14 -8.11 -11.70 -5.37
N LYS A 15 -8.73 -10.54 -5.18
CA LYS A 15 -9.98 -10.18 -5.86
C LYS A 15 -9.65 -9.32 -7.07
N GLY A 16 -10.31 -9.58 -8.20
CA GLY A 16 -10.10 -8.82 -9.45
C GLY A 16 -9.14 -9.52 -10.42
N LEU A 17 -8.87 -8.86 -11.54
CA LEU A 17 -7.98 -9.39 -12.58
C LEU A 17 -6.53 -9.09 -12.23
N CYS A 18 -5.68 -10.12 -12.17
CA CYS A 18 -4.25 -9.98 -11.90
C CYS A 18 -3.56 -9.05 -12.90
N SER A 19 -4.04 -9.04 -14.15
CA SER A 19 -3.52 -8.21 -15.24
C SER A 19 -3.69 -6.70 -15.04
N ASN A 20 -4.48 -6.28 -14.05
CA ASN A 20 -4.60 -4.87 -13.70
C ASN A 20 -3.30 -4.32 -13.08
N CYS A 21 -2.54 -5.18 -12.39
CA CYS A 21 -1.32 -4.81 -11.68
C CYS A 21 -0.09 -5.63 -12.08
N HIS A 22 -0.27 -6.79 -12.72
CA HIS A 22 0.83 -7.67 -13.14
C HIS A 22 0.83 -7.91 -14.64
N THR A 23 2.02 -8.08 -15.22
CA THR A 23 2.21 -8.62 -16.56
C THR A 23 3.28 -9.69 -16.57
N MET A 24 2.97 -10.83 -17.18
CA MET A 24 3.95 -11.90 -17.35
C MET A 24 4.94 -11.58 -18.47
N HIS A 25 4.52 -10.78 -19.45
CA HIS A 25 5.29 -10.52 -20.65
C HIS A 25 5.27 -9.01 -20.92
N PHE A 26 6.46 -8.43 -21.00
CA PHE A 26 6.70 -7.05 -21.41
C PHE A 26 6.46 -6.89 -22.94
N SER A 27 5.33 -7.39 -23.44
CA SER A 27 4.90 -7.31 -24.84
C SER A 27 3.37 -7.29 -24.98
N GLN A 28 2.62 -7.19 -23.88
CA GLN A 28 1.17 -7.14 -23.90
C GLN A 28 0.69 -5.72 -24.22
N THR A 29 -0.22 -5.60 -25.19
CA THR A 29 -0.81 -4.32 -25.63
C THR A 29 -2.33 -4.32 -25.41
N PRO A 30 -2.94 -3.19 -24.99
CA PRO A 30 -2.31 -1.92 -24.66
C PRO A 30 -1.58 -1.96 -23.32
N TRP A 31 -0.50 -1.19 -23.23
CA TRP A 31 0.29 -1.06 -22.01
C TRP A 31 -0.46 -0.20 -20.98
N PRO A 32 -0.51 -0.59 -19.70
CA PRO A 32 -0.80 0.33 -18.60
C PRO A 32 0.26 1.45 -18.60
N TRP A 33 -0.13 2.66 -18.25
CA TRP A 33 0.52 3.89 -18.72
C TRP A 33 1.91 4.21 -18.14
N ASP A 34 2.51 3.38 -17.28
CA ASP A 34 3.84 3.62 -16.70
C ASP A 34 4.62 2.32 -16.50
N VAL A 35 4.64 1.42 -17.49
CA VAL A 35 5.53 0.27 -17.42
C VAL A 35 6.96 0.78 -17.58
N ASN A 36 7.74 0.74 -16.49
CA ASN A 36 9.13 1.16 -16.47
C ASN A 36 9.87 0.50 -17.64
N ALA A 37 10.32 1.31 -18.61
CA ALA A 37 10.74 0.85 -19.93
C ALA A 37 12.08 0.08 -19.94
N THR A 38 12.67 -0.18 -18.77
CA THR A 38 14.00 -0.75 -18.64
C THR A 38 14.04 -1.92 -17.67
N GLY A 39 13.92 -3.14 -18.20
CA GLY A 39 14.21 -4.39 -17.48
C GLY A 39 13.01 -5.12 -16.90
N PRO A 40 13.23 -6.29 -16.26
CA PRO A 40 12.17 -7.05 -15.61
C PRO A 40 11.63 -6.29 -14.40
N ASN A 41 10.32 -6.06 -14.36
CA ASN A 41 9.68 -5.44 -13.20
C ASN A 41 9.67 -6.39 -12.00
N ALA A 42 9.96 -5.85 -10.82
CA ALA A 42 9.87 -6.59 -9.58
C ALA A 42 8.45 -7.13 -9.38
N ALA A 43 8.34 -8.40 -8.97
CA ALA A 43 7.08 -9.12 -8.82
C ALA A 43 6.16 -9.07 -10.06
N LEU A 44 6.74 -8.89 -11.26
CA LEU A 44 6.01 -8.80 -12.53
C LEU A 44 4.99 -7.66 -12.57
N LEU A 45 5.19 -6.62 -11.77
CA LEU A 45 4.24 -5.51 -11.73
C LEU A 45 4.26 -4.70 -13.03
N VAL A 46 3.12 -4.15 -13.44
CA VAL A 46 3.06 -3.19 -14.55
C VAL A 46 3.35 -1.76 -14.11
N ASN A 47 3.24 -1.48 -12.80
CA ASN A 47 3.44 -0.18 -12.20
C ASN A 47 3.81 -0.34 -10.70
N ASP A 48 4.09 0.75 -10.00
CA ASP A 48 4.31 0.74 -8.56
C ASP A 48 3.01 0.72 -7.73
N CYS A 49 3.13 0.90 -6.42
CA CYS A 49 1.99 0.98 -5.51
C CYS A 49 1.03 2.11 -5.91
N VAL A 50 1.54 3.30 -6.18
CA VAL A 50 0.71 4.47 -6.49
C VAL A 50 -0.02 4.24 -7.80
N GLY A 51 0.68 3.77 -8.83
CA GLY A 51 0.09 3.49 -10.12
C GLY A 51 -1.04 2.46 -10.07
N CYS A 52 -0.88 1.38 -9.30
CA CYS A 52 -1.93 0.37 -9.13
C CYS A 52 -3.08 0.84 -8.22
N HIS A 53 -2.82 1.78 -7.32
CA HIS A 53 -3.78 2.32 -6.35
C HIS A 53 -4.27 3.74 -6.71
N SER A 54 -4.22 4.09 -8.01
CA SER A 54 -4.75 5.35 -8.54
C SER A 54 -5.98 5.13 -9.41
N GLY A 55 -7.06 5.85 -9.13
CA GLY A 55 -8.34 5.68 -9.83
C GLY A 55 -9.51 6.26 -9.04
N SER A 56 -10.72 6.03 -9.54
CA SER A 56 -11.97 6.41 -8.86
C SER A 56 -12.55 5.19 -8.15
N ASN A 57 -12.92 5.31 -6.88
CA ASN A 57 -13.66 4.24 -6.22
C ASN A 57 -15.14 4.30 -6.63
N ASP A 58 -15.72 3.19 -7.05
CA ASP A 58 -17.11 3.10 -7.52
C ASP A 58 -17.98 2.17 -6.64
N GLY A 59 -17.42 1.70 -5.53
CA GLY A 59 -18.04 0.72 -4.63
C GLY A 59 -18.01 -0.73 -5.14
N ILE A 60 -17.58 -0.95 -6.37
CA ILE A 60 -17.47 -2.27 -7.03
C ILE A 60 -16.00 -2.71 -7.15
N ASN A 61 -15.06 -1.76 -7.23
CA ASN A 61 -13.63 -2.02 -7.35
C ASN A 61 -13.14 -3.00 -6.27
N LYS A 62 -12.17 -3.81 -6.65
CA LYS A 62 -11.52 -4.78 -5.75
C LYS A 62 -10.19 -4.27 -5.21
N THR A 63 -9.57 -3.35 -5.95
CA THR A 63 -8.41 -2.59 -5.52
C THR A 63 -8.88 -1.26 -4.91
N PRO A 64 -8.44 -0.90 -3.70
CA PRO A 64 -8.73 0.41 -3.14
C PRO A 64 -7.89 1.46 -3.86
N TYR A 65 -8.52 2.50 -4.41
CA TYR A 65 -7.81 3.63 -4.98
C TYR A 65 -7.64 4.73 -3.93
N VAL A 66 -6.39 5.00 -3.57
CA VAL A 66 -6.03 5.98 -2.53
C VAL A 66 -5.66 7.34 -3.12
N PHE A 67 -5.50 7.41 -4.43
CA PHE A 67 -5.23 8.64 -5.16
C PHE A 67 -6.15 8.77 -6.39
N SER A 68 -6.64 9.98 -6.63
CA SER A 68 -7.38 10.35 -7.83
C SER A 68 -6.97 11.75 -8.29
N ASN A 69 -7.04 12.00 -9.60
CA ASN A 69 -6.82 13.34 -10.17
C ASN A 69 -8.05 14.25 -10.05
N THR A 70 -9.18 13.69 -9.62
CA THR A 70 -10.43 14.40 -9.35
C THR A 70 -10.73 14.34 -7.86
N ALA A 71 -11.35 15.40 -7.34
CA ALA A 71 -11.76 15.45 -5.94
C ALA A 71 -12.72 14.29 -5.62
N PRO A 72 -12.51 13.55 -4.52
CA PRO A 72 -13.46 12.56 -4.09
C PRO A 72 -14.74 13.22 -3.56
N ILE A 73 -15.86 12.54 -3.75
CA ILE A 73 -17.17 12.85 -3.22
C ILE A 73 -17.33 12.14 -1.87
N TYR A 74 -17.54 12.91 -0.80
CA TYR A 74 -17.77 12.36 0.54
C TYR A 74 -19.25 12.16 0.87
N GLU A 75 -20.16 12.86 0.18
CA GLU A 75 -21.57 12.93 0.57
C GLU A 75 -21.74 13.32 2.05
N ASN A 76 -22.75 12.78 2.74
CA ASN A 76 -23.12 13.21 4.09
C ASN A 76 -22.21 12.63 5.19
N ALA A 77 -21.82 11.34 5.10
CA ALA A 77 -21.03 10.68 6.14
C ALA A 77 -19.62 10.25 5.68
N GLY A 78 -19.23 10.51 4.44
CA GLY A 78 -17.93 10.06 3.91
C GLY A 78 -17.89 8.59 3.56
N THR A 79 -19.05 7.91 3.52
CA THR A 79 -19.16 6.46 3.29
C THR A 79 -19.97 6.11 2.05
N GLU A 80 -20.67 7.10 1.48
CA GLU A 80 -21.65 6.93 0.40
C GLU A 80 -21.11 7.35 -0.96
N GLY A 81 -20.04 8.16 -1.00
CA GLY A 81 -19.37 8.54 -2.23
C GLY A 81 -18.17 7.66 -2.57
N ASP A 82 -17.19 8.21 -3.27
CA ASP A 82 -16.02 7.49 -3.81
C ASP A 82 -14.77 7.56 -2.91
N CYS A 83 -14.95 7.91 -1.64
CA CYS A 83 -13.87 8.01 -0.68
C CYS A 83 -13.72 6.73 0.17
N LEU A 84 -12.47 6.42 0.53
CA LEU A 84 -12.15 5.38 1.51
C LEU A 84 -12.12 5.98 2.92
N ALA A 85 -12.28 5.14 3.95
CA ALA A 85 -12.12 5.57 5.35
C ALA A 85 -10.73 6.18 5.67
N GLY A 86 -9.72 5.88 4.84
CA GLY A 86 -8.38 6.47 4.92
C GLY A 86 -8.23 7.79 4.15
N GLY A 87 -9.29 8.29 3.52
CA GLY A 87 -9.24 9.47 2.67
C GLY A 87 -8.71 9.18 1.26
N ASN A 88 -8.34 10.26 0.57
CA ASN A 88 -7.72 10.24 -0.75
C ASN A 88 -6.63 11.32 -0.82
N PHE A 89 -5.49 10.99 -1.42
CA PHE A 89 -4.35 11.90 -1.54
C PHE A 89 -4.52 13.02 -2.57
N TYR A 90 -5.67 13.12 -3.24
CA TYR A 90 -6.07 14.29 -4.02
C TYR A 90 -5.86 15.59 -3.23
N TRP A 91 -6.20 15.60 -1.94
CA TRP A 91 -6.17 16.83 -1.15
C TRP A 91 -4.75 17.37 -0.94
N VAL A 92 -3.75 16.51 -0.73
CA VAL A 92 -2.37 16.95 -0.54
C VAL A 92 -1.71 17.39 -1.85
N THR A 93 -2.13 16.82 -2.98
CA THR A 93 -1.50 17.09 -4.28
C THR A 93 -2.18 18.19 -5.08
N GLN A 94 -3.51 18.31 -5.00
CA GLN A 94 -4.30 19.13 -5.94
C GLN A 94 -4.98 20.35 -5.32
N ALA A 95 -5.18 20.42 -4.00
CA ALA A 95 -6.02 21.47 -3.40
C ALA A 95 -5.48 22.11 -2.13
N ASN A 96 -5.11 21.32 -1.12
CA ASN A 96 -4.87 21.78 0.25
C ASN A 96 -3.41 21.63 0.72
N GLY A 97 -2.56 20.97 -0.07
CA GLY A 97 -1.14 20.82 0.22
C GLY A 97 -0.86 19.98 1.48
N ASP A 98 0.31 20.18 2.06
CA ASP A 98 0.89 19.38 3.16
C ASP A 98 0.03 19.32 4.44
N THR A 99 -0.97 20.20 4.58
CA THR A 99 -1.90 20.17 5.72
C THR A 99 -2.98 19.10 5.63
N ALA A 100 -3.14 18.45 4.47
CA ALA A 100 -4.26 17.56 4.21
C ALA A 100 -3.93 16.06 4.20
N ALA A 101 -2.65 15.68 4.18
CA ALA A 101 -2.25 14.28 4.28
C ALA A 101 -0.78 14.13 4.70
N HIS A 102 -0.34 12.89 4.90
CA HIS A 102 1.08 12.56 4.98
C HIS A 102 1.75 12.79 3.62
N ASN A 103 3.01 13.23 3.66
CA ASN A 103 3.84 13.35 2.45
C ASN A 103 4.35 11.98 2.03
N VAL A 104 3.50 11.22 1.33
CA VAL A 104 3.78 9.87 0.85
C VAL A 104 4.67 9.91 -0.39
N ALA A 105 5.75 9.12 -0.37
CA ALA A 105 6.68 8.98 -1.49
C ALA A 105 5.94 8.49 -2.75
N GLY A 106 6.18 9.16 -3.88
CA GLY A 106 5.52 8.87 -5.15
C GLY A 106 4.15 9.56 -5.35
N ILE A 107 3.64 10.26 -4.32
CA ILE A 107 2.37 11.00 -4.38
C ILE A 107 2.62 12.49 -4.15
N ALA A 108 3.24 12.82 -3.02
CA ALA A 108 3.55 14.19 -2.64
C ALA A 108 5.07 14.42 -2.64
N ILE A 109 5.47 15.69 -2.74
CA ILE A 109 6.87 16.06 -2.55
C ILE A 109 7.25 15.96 -1.07
N VAL A 110 8.55 15.87 -0.79
CA VAL A 110 9.06 15.89 0.58
C VAL A 110 8.75 17.24 1.23
N ASP A 111 8.35 17.21 2.51
CA ASP A 111 8.19 18.43 3.29
C ASP A 111 9.54 19.15 3.42
N ASN A 112 9.54 20.49 3.38
CA ASN A 112 10.73 21.28 3.66
C ASN A 112 10.77 21.81 5.09
N ASN A 113 9.69 21.65 5.86
CA ASN A 113 9.57 22.04 7.25
C ASN A 113 10.06 20.91 8.18
N PRO A 114 11.15 21.12 8.94
CA PRO A 114 11.67 20.10 9.84
C PRO A 114 10.71 19.64 10.93
N ASN A 115 9.74 20.47 11.30
CA ASN A 115 8.72 20.12 12.29
C ASN A 115 7.65 19.16 11.72
N MET A 116 7.64 18.95 10.40
CA MET A 116 6.72 18.06 9.70
C MET A 116 7.44 16.86 9.08
N TYR A 117 8.73 16.64 9.40
CA TYR A 117 9.43 15.45 8.93
C TYR A 117 8.82 14.18 9.51
N PRO A 118 8.65 14.00 10.83
CA PRO A 118 7.88 12.87 11.33
C PRO A 118 6.40 13.06 10.97
N PRO A 119 5.71 12.02 10.48
CA PRO A 119 4.29 12.10 10.22
C PRO A 119 3.52 12.31 11.54
N PRO A 120 2.37 13.01 11.49
CA PRO A 120 1.46 13.08 12.62
C PRO A 120 1.20 11.70 13.26
N GLY A 121 1.31 11.62 14.58
CA GLY A 121 1.12 10.38 15.32
C GLY A 121 2.31 9.41 15.33
N PHE A 122 3.45 9.78 14.73
CA PHE A 122 4.69 9.02 14.92
C PHE A 122 5.09 9.01 16.39
N ASP A 123 5.26 7.81 16.93
CA ASP A 123 5.70 7.59 18.30
C ASP A 123 6.70 6.43 18.31
N VAL A 124 7.91 6.72 18.77
CA VAL A 124 9.05 5.81 18.79
C VAL A 124 8.84 4.59 19.70
N SER A 125 7.87 4.66 20.61
CA SER A 125 7.53 3.59 21.54
C SER A 125 6.55 2.56 20.98
N TYR A 126 5.91 2.86 19.85
CA TYR A 126 4.99 1.94 19.20
C TYR A 126 5.72 1.01 18.24
N THR A 127 5.50 -0.29 18.43
CA THR A 127 5.99 -1.34 17.55
C THR A 127 4.82 -2.10 16.93
N ASP A 128 5.08 -2.73 15.79
CA ASP A 128 4.19 -3.74 15.25
C ASP A 128 4.14 -5.01 16.12
N TYR A 129 3.35 -6.00 15.69
CA TYR A 129 3.20 -7.29 16.40
C TYR A 129 4.52 -8.08 16.51
N GLU A 130 5.48 -7.81 15.63
CA GLU A 130 6.78 -8.46 15.62
C GLU A 130 7.82 -7.70 16.46
N GLY A 131 7.43 -6.57 17.06
CA GLY A 131 8.29 -5.74 17.89
C GLY A 131 9.15 -4.75 17.10
N ASN A 132 8.86 -4.52 15.81
CA ASN A 132 9.59 -3.56 14.99
C ASN A 132 8.88 -2.20 15.02
N ALA A 133 9.62 -1.15 15.34
CA ALA A 133 9.14 0.23 15.21
C ALA A 133 9.31 0.73 13.78
N VAL A 134 8.38 1.57 13.32
CA VAL A 134 8.51 2.29 12.04
C VAL A 134 9.81 3.12 12.05
N GLY A 135 10.59 3.05 10.98
CA GLY A 135 11.89 3.71 10.85
C GLY A 135 12.95 3.16 11.82
N GLY A 136 12.73 1.99 12.41
CA GLY A 136 13.56 1.51 13.52
C GLY A 136 13.47 2.42 14.76
N GLY A 137 12.36 3.14 14.93
CA GLY A 137 12.16 4.10 16.01
C GLY A 137 12.81 5.46 15.75
N ILE A 138 13.27 5.72 14.53
CA ILE A 138 13.89 6.99 14.13
C ILE A 138 13.26 7.47 12.83
N TRP A 139 12.87 8.74 12.79
CA TRP A 139 12.43 9.39 11.55
C TRP A 139 13.50 10.37 11.06
N ALA A 140 14.19 10.01 9.98
CA ALA A 140 15.26 10.84 9.43
C ALA A 140 14.71 12.14 8.81
N ALA A 141 15.54 13.18 8.79
CA ALA A 141 15.19 14.44 8.15
C ALA A 141 14.92 14.23 6.65
N GLY A 142 13.79 14.76 6.16
CA GLY A 142 13.35 14.59 4.77
C GLY A 142 12.88 13.17 4.41
N GLN A 143 12.70 12.27 5.39
CA GLN A 143 12.10 10.97 5.13
C GLN A 143 10.59 11.11 4.89
N GLN A 144 10.12 10.55 3.78
CA GLN A 144 8.69 10.46 3.46
C GLN A 144 8.09 9.16 3.97
N VAL A 145 6.78 9.15 4.23
CA VAL A 145 6.04 7.90 4.45
C VAL A 145 6.08 7.10 3.15
N THR A 146 6.34 5.80 3.21
CA THR A 146 6.21 4.92 2.04
C THR A 146 4.92 4.10 2.10
N CYS A 147 4.54 3.44 1.01
CA CYS A 147 3.39 2.53 1.08
C CYS A 147 3.70 1.36 2.02
N ALA A 148 4.89 0.78 1.92
CA ALA A 148 5.31 -0.35 2.74
C ALA A 148 6.80 -0.32 3.10
N GLY A 149 7.19 -1.18 4.03
CA GLY A 149 8.56 -1.37 4.48
C GLY A 149 8.92 -0.53 5.71
N THR A 150 10.21 -0.28 5.90
CA THR A 150 10.74 0.36 7.12
C THR A 150 10.04 1.66 7.48
N TYR A 151 9.73 2.53 6.51
CA TYR A 151 9.00 3.80 6.74
C TYR A 151 7.55 3.75 6.24
N GLY A 152 7.04 2.56 5.95
CA GLY A 152 5.74 2.38 5.34
C GLY A 152 4.65 2.07 6.35
N CYS A 153 3.40 2.33 5.96
CA CYS A 153 2.25 1.94 6.77
C CYS A 153 1.93 0.45 6.66
N HIS A 154 2.26 -0.18 5.53
CA HIS A 154 1.95 -1.58 5.25
C HIS A 154 3.18 -2.49 5.38
N GLY A 155 2.92 -3.77 5.68
CA GLY A 155 3.96 -4.79 5.72
C GLY A 155 4.85 -4.70 6.95
N HIS A 156 6.01 -5.34 6.84
CA HIS A 156 7.02 -5.39 7.92
C HIS A 156 7.85 -4.10 8.01
N HIS A 157 8.02 -3.55 9.21
CA HIS A 157 8.81 -2.33 9.44
C HIS A 157 10.32 -2.57 9.59
N ASN A 158 10.79 -3.81 9.49
CA ASN A 158 12.21 -4.18 9.47
C ASN A 158 12.71 -4.59 8.08
N ILE A 159 11.90 -4.43 7.04
CA ILE A 159 12.26 -4.72 5.65
C ILE A 159 12.19 -3.44 4.84
N ASP A 160 13.34 -2.94 4.38
CA ASP A 160 13.42 -1.67 3.64
C ASP A 160 12.65 -1.70 2.30
N ASN A 161 12.71 -2.83 1.59
CA ASN A 161 12.07 -2.94 0.29
C ASN A 161 10.56 -3.15 0.44
N SER A 162 9.76 -2.18 -0.01
CA SER A 162 8.30 -2.19 0.11
C SER A 162 7.64 -3.46 -0.44
N LEU A 163 8.08 -3.98 -1.59
CA LEU A 163 7.51 -5.20 -2.19
C LEU A 163 7.86 -6.46 -1.40
N LYS A 164 9.07 -6.52 -0.82
CA LYS A 164 9.44 -7.61 0.07
C LYS A 164 8.69 -7.54 1.39
N ALA A 165 8.49 -6.33 1.94
CA ALA A 165 7.80 -6.11 3.20
C ALA A 165 6.33 -6.55 3.20
N ILE A 166 5.70 -6.62 2.02
CA ILE A 166 4.31 -7.11 1.83
C ILE A 166 4.26 -8.44 1.08
N SER A 167 5.41 -9.07 0.82
CA SER A 167 5.49 -10.26 -0.02
C SER A 167 4.60 -11.38 0.52
N GLY A 168 3.78 -11.97 -0.35
CA GLY A 168 2.81 -13.00 0.02
C GLY A 168 1.53 -12.46 0.66
N GLY A 169 1.55 -11.28 1.28
CA GLY A 169 0.39 -10.71 1.98
C GLY A 169 -0.83 -10.50 1.08
N HIS A 170 -0.64 -10.01 -0.14
CA HIS A 170 -1.73 -9.89 -1.13
C HIS A 170 -2.34 -11.23 -1.54
N HIS A 171 -1.57 -12.33 -1.42
CA HIS A 171 -1.96 -13.67 -1.83
C HIS A 171 -2.44 -14.52 -0.65
N ASP A 172 -2.47 -13.98 0.56
CA ASP A 172 -2.80 -14.72 1.78
C ASP A 172 -4.31 -14.98 1.88
N ASP A 173 -4.70 -15.94 2.73
CA ASP A 173 -6.11 -16.13 3.08
C ASP A 173 -6.53 -15.14 4.16
N ASN A 174 -7.28 -14.13 3.72
CA ASN A 174 -7.85 -13.10 4.57
C ASN A 174 -9.24 -13.45 5.13
N SER A 175 -9.61 -14.74 5.14
CA SER A 175 -10.85 -15.20 5.80
C SER A 175 -10.88 -14.90 7.29
N THR A 176 -9.70 -14.79 7.91
CA THR A 176 -9.51 -14.38 9.30
C THR A 176 -8.49 -13.24 9.36
N ILE A 177 -8.86 -12.13 10.01
CA ILE A 177 -7.99 -10.95 10.20
C ILE A 177 -7.55 -10.87 11.67
N ASP A 178 -6.66 -11.78 12.08
CA ASP A 178 -6.21 -11.92 13.47
C ASP A 178 -4.93 -11.14 13.82
N GLY A 179 -4.28 -10.52 12.83
CA GLY A 179 -3.05 -9.76 13.00
C GLY A 179 -1.75 -10.59 12.96
N SER A 180 -1.83 -11.90 12.77
CA SER A 180 -0.67 -12.81 12.92
C SER A 180 0.35 -12.78 11.78
N SER A 181 -0.04 -12.26 10.62
CA SER A 181 0.81 -12.04 9.44
C SER A 181 0.40 -10.74 8.76
N VAL A 182 1.20 -10.24 7.82
CA VAL A 182 0.79 -9.11 6.96
C VAL A 182 -0.56 -9.38 6.29
N GLY A 183 -0.73 -10.54 5.66
CA GLY A 183 -1.96 -10.89 4.94
C GLY A 183 -3.18 -11.11 5.84
N LYS A 184 -2.96 -11.44 7.11
CA LYS A 184 -4.00 -11.58 8.14
C LYS A 184 -4.18 -10.36 9.02
N SER A 185 -3.54 -9.25 8.67
CA SER A 185 -3.71 -7.99 9.39
C SER A 185 -4.60 -7.03 8.62
N TYR A 186 -5.38 -6.23 9.35
CA TYR A 186 -6.31 -5.29 8.76
C TYR A 186 -5.55 -4.31 7.86
N ARG A 187 -5.92 -4.28 6.57
CA ARG A 187 -5.27 -3.49 5.51
C ARG A 187 -3.74 -3.69 5.43
N PHE A 188 -3.24 -4.87 5.80
CA PHE A 188 -1.81 -5.18 5.80
C PHE A 188 -0.96 -4.39 6.82
N LEU A 189 -1.59 -3.80 7.86
CA LEU A 189 -0.88 -3.18 8.99
C LEU A 189 -0.56 -4.28 10.02
N ILE A 190 0.66 -4.81 10.02
CA ILE A 190 0.97 -6.03 10.77
C ILE A 190 0.64 -5.91 12.27
N GLY A 191 -0.18 -6.84 12.77
CA GLY A 191 -0.67 -6.85 14.16
C GLY A 191 -2.03 -6.20 14.38
N ILE A 192 -2.55 -5.46 13.41
CA ILE A 192 -3.85 -4.80 13.54
C ILE A 192 -4.96 -5.80 13.22
N LYS A 193 -5.88 -5.96 14.18
CA LYS A 193 -7.06 -6.82 14.06
C LYS A 193 -8.20 -6.08 13.35
N GLY A 194 -9.04 -6.83 12.64
CA GLY A 194 -10.18 -6.31 11.88
C GLY A 194 -11.52 -6.88 12.32
#